data_AF-A0A923YJI7-F1
#
_entry.id   AF-A0A923YJI7-F1
#
_cell.length_a   1.000
_cell.length_b   1.000
_cell.length_c   1.000
_cell.angle_alpha   90.00
_cell.angle_beta   90.00
_cell.angle_gamma   90.00
#
_symmetry.space_group_name_H-M   'P 1'
#
loop_
_entity.id
_entity.type
_entity.pdbx_description
1 polymer ?
#
loop_
_entity_poly.entity_id
_entity_poly.type
_entity_poly.pdbx_seq_one_letter_code
_entity_poly.pdbx_strand_id
1 'polypeptide(L)' 'MDTENSTMSLQQVGFPDVVVWNPWIQGSANIADLEDNAYQHFVCIESAMIEKPVTLGAGAQ' A
#
# COMPACT_ATOMS: atom_id res chain seq x y z
N MET A 1 14.55 4.60 -15.84
CA MET A 1 13.90 3.33 -16.20
C MET A 1 12.61 3.72 -16.88
N ASP A 2 12.49 3.46 -18.17
CA ASP A 2 11.35 3.88 -18.99
C ASP A 2 10.16 2.94 -18.73
N THR A 3 9.40 3.21 -17.67
CA THR A 3 8.20 2.43 -17.31
C THR A 3 6.91 3.01 -17.90
N GLU A 4 7.00 4.01 -18.78
CA GLU A 4 5.84 4.77 -19.27
C GLU A 4 4.76 3.91 -19.96
N ASN A 5 5.05 2.65 -20.30
CA ASN A 5 4.06 1.64 -20.73
C ASN A 5 4.36 0.25 -20.16
N SER A 6 4.58 0.14 -18.85
CA SER A 6 4.76 -1.16 -18.16
C SER A 6 3.53 -1.52 -17.33
N THR A 7 3.06 -2.76 -17.44
CA THR A 7 1.98 -3.30 -16.59
C THR A 7 2.57 -4.18 -15.50
N MET A 8 2.18 -3.94 -14.25
CA MET A 8 2.51 -4.80 -13.11
C MET A 8 1.25 -5.54 -12.64
N SER A 9 1.34 -6.86 -12.49
CA SER A 9 0.25 -7.70 -11.98
C SER A 9 0.53 -8.11 -10.54
N LEU A 10 -0.47 -7.94 -9.66
CA LEU A 10 -0.41 -8.34 -8.26
C LEU A 10 -1.55 -9.31 -7.96
N GLN A 11 -1.24 -10.35 -7.19
CA GLN A 11 -2.22 -11.31 -6.70
C GLN A 11 -1.99 -11.53 -5.21
N GLN A 12 -3.07 -11.52 -4.43
CA GLN A 12 -3.05 -11.81 -3.00
C GLN A 12 -3.88 -13.06 -2.69
N VAL A 13 -3.50 -13.77 -1.62
CA VAL A 13 -4.18 -14.97 -1.12
C VAL A 13 -4.30 -14.84 0.40
N GLY A 14 -5.46 -15.17 0.96
CA GLY A 14 -5.71 -15.10 2.41
C GLY A 14 -6.08 -13.72 2.96
N PHE A 15 -6.00 -12.68 2.13
CA PHE A 15 -6.41 -11.31 2.47
C PHE A 15 -7.65 -10.95 1.65
N PRO A 16 -8.82 -10.69 2.29
CA PRO A 16 -10.04 -10.34 1.58
C PRO A 16 -10.09 -8.89 1.14
N ASP A 17 -9.29 -8.00 1.76
CA ASP A 17 -9.33 -6.56 1.53
C ASP A 17 -8.07 -6.09 0.79
N VAL A 18 -8.20 -5.00 0.03
CA VAL A 18 -7.09 -4.28 -0.62
C VAL A 18 -7.15 -2.82 -0.19
N VAL A 19 -6.02 -2.30 0.27
CA VAL A 19 -5.82 -0.85 0.40
C VAL A 19 -5.15 -0.33 -0.87
N VAL A 20 -5.76 0.70 -1.47
CA VAL A 20 -5.12 1.51 -2.51
C VAL A 20 -4.89 2.89 -1.93
N TRP A 21 -3.63 3.29 -1.78
CA TRP A 21 -3.30 4.51 -1.07
C TRP A 21 -2.17 5.30 -1.71
N ASN A 22 -2.29 6.62 -1.60
CA ASN A 22 -1.28 7.59 -1.96
C ASN A 22 -1.46 8.84 -1.06
N PRO A 23 -0.39 9.40 -0.48
CA PRO A 23 -0.49 10.50 0.48
C PRO A 23 -0.85 11.86 -0.15
N TRP A 24 -0.74 11.95 -1.49
CA TRP A 24 -0.88 13.17 -2.26
C TRP A 24 0.07 14.29 -1.77
N ILE A 25 -0.21 15.52 -2.19
CA ILE A 25 0.65 16.70 -1.98
C ILE A 25 0.87 16.97 -0.49
N GLN A 26 -0.22 17.14 0.27
CA GLN A 26 -0.12 17.50 1.68
C GLN A 26 0.43 16.34 2.52
N GLY A 27 0.07 15.10 2.21
CA GLY A 27 0.59 13.96 2.97
C GLY A 27 2.09 13.78 2.77
N SER A 28 2.58 13.94 1.53
CA SER A 28 4.03 13.77 1.24
C SER A 28 4.88 14.78 1.99
N ALA A 29 4.49 16.06 1.96
CA ALA A 29 5.21 17.12 2.68
C ALA A 29 5.22 16.96 4.21
N ASN A 30 4.37 16.08 4.77
CA ASN A 30 4.26 15.86 6.21
C ASN A 30 4.90 14.53 6.69
N ILE A 31 5.38 13.69 5.77
CA ILE A 31 6.05 12.43 6.10
C ILE A 31 7.56 12.68 6.06
N ALA A 32 8.21 12.68 7.22
CA ALA A 32 9.58 13.19 7.37
C ALA A 32 10.65 12.45 6.55
N ASP A 33 10.38 11.20 6.17
CA ASP A 33 11.26 10.34 5.37
C ASP A 33 10.82 10.22 3.90
N LEU A 34 9.88 11.06 3.45
CA LEU A 34 9.36 11.06 2.08
C LEU A 34 9.63 12.43 1.41
N GLU A 35 10.08 12.43 0.16
CA GLU A 35 10.24 13.66 -0.62
C GLU A 35 8.88 14.30 -0.94
N ASP A 36 8.80 15.63 -0.95
CA ASP A 36 7.55 16.39 -1.16
C ASP A 36 6.77 15.99 -2.42
N ASN A 37 7.46 15.61 -3.49
CA ASN A 37 6.88 15.21 -4.78
C ASN A 37 6.81 13.68 -4.97
N ALA A 38 7.23 12.88 -3.99
CA ALA A 38 7.30 11.42 -4.13
C ALA A 38 5.94 10.80 -4.50
N TYR A 39 4.81 11.37 -4.06
CA TYR A 39 3.48 10.88 -4.40
C TYR A 39 3.21 10.72 -5.89
N GLN A 40 3.92 11.42 -6.77
CA GLN A 40 3.74 11.30 -8.22
C GLN A 40 4.36 10.00 -8.78
N HIS A 41 5.19 9.32 -7.99
CA HIS A 41 6.05 8.24 -8.45
C HIS A 41 5.72 6.89 -7.79
N PHE A 42 4.72 6.83 -6.91
CA PHE A 42 4.28 5.56 -6.32
C PHE A 42 2.78 5.52 -6.03
N VAL A 43 2.29 4.30 -5.84
CA VAL A 43 1.00 3.99 -5.22
C VAL A 43 1.21 2.78 -4.32
N CYS A 44 0.60 2.79 -3.14
CA CYS A 44 0.56 1.61 -2.28
C CYS A 44 -0.63 0.73 -2.69
N ILE A 45 -0.36 -0.56 -2.89
CA ILE A 45 -1.36 -1.61 -3.06
C ILE A 45 -1.06 -2.65 -1.99
N GLU A 46 -1.90 -2.72 -0.96
CA GLU A 46 -1.61 -3.50 0.24
C GLU A 46 -2.67 -4.58 0.46
N SER A 47 -2.21 -5.83 0.61
CA SER A 47 -3.06 -6.96 1.00
C SER A 47 -3.45 -6.83 2.48
N ALA A 48 -4.74 -6.83 2.79
CA ALA A 48 -5.21 -6.51 4.13
C ALA A 48 -6.36 -7.39 4.66
N MET A 49 -6.51 -7.43 5.98
CA MET A 49 -7.65 -7.99 6.73
C MET A 49 -8.20 -6.91 7.66
N ILE A 50 -9.07 -6.04 7.15
CA ILE A 50 -9.53 -4.82 7.81
C ILE A 50 -11.01 -4.92 8.16
N GLU A 51 -11.88 -5.28 7.21
CA GLU A 51 -13.33 -5.30 7.46
C GLU A 51 -13.69 -6.35 8.53
N LYS A 52 -12.97 -7.48 8.50
CA LYS A 52 -13.12 -8.58 9.46
C LYS A 52 -11.77 -8.96 10.05
N PRO A 53 -11.34 -8.28 11.14
CA PRO A 53 -10.05 -8.56 11.77
C PRO A 53 -9.98 -9.97 12.35
N VAL A 54 -8.80 -10.60 12.23
CA VAL A 54 -8.52 -11.90 12.84
C VAL A 54 -7.95 -11.69 14.25
N THR A 55 -8.45 -12.46 15.22
CA THR A 55 -7.85 -12.54 16.56
C THR A 55 -6.93 -13.74 16.61
N LEU A 56 -5.65 -13.52 16.95
CA LEU A 56 -4.67 -14.59 17.09
C LEU A 56 -4.54 -15.03 18.54
N GLY A 57 -4.52 -16.35 18.76
CA GLY A 57 -4.16 -16.94 20.04
C GLY A 57 -2.65 -16.90 20.30
N ALA A 58 -2.23 -17.15 21.54
CA ALA A 58 -0.81 -17.22 21.88
C ALA A 58 -0.10 -18.30 21.05
N GLY A 59 0.94 -17.90 20.31
CA GLY A 59 1.72 -18.80 19.45
C GLY A 59 1.10 -19.11 18.08
N ALA A 60 -0.07 -18.58 17.75
CA ALA A 60 -0.65 -18.68 16.40
C ALA A 60 0.03 -17.69 15.43
N GLN A 61 0.00 -18.02 14.14
CA GLN A 61 0.46 -17.20 13.01
C GLN A 61 -0.64 -17.11 11.97
#